data_AF-A0AAW7CMD4-F1
#
_entry.id   AF-A0AAW7CMD4-F1
#
_cell.length_a   1.000
_cell.length_b   1.000
_cell.length_c   1.000
_cell.angle_alpha   90.00
_cell.angle_beta   90.00
_cell.angle_gamma   90.00
#
_symmetry.space_group_name_H-M   'P 1'
#
loop_
_entity.id
_entity.type
_entity.pdbx_description
1 polymer ?
#
loop_
_entity_poly.entity_id
_entity_poly.type
_entity_poly.pdbx_seq_one_letter_code
_entity_poly.pdbx_strand_id
1 'polypeptide(L)'
;MKLFMEYILEEIEKIGMQQGYRVSLSQKIDEQNYIRGVMQFFDSGFDIYYALIFSFPESHPKLQYTFWVLNQTGNRAVIEKDGSGEKMMETVKETALKEIHVNLMEGGEIRHLLKEIKQTIGTCPQ
;
A
#
# COMPACT_ATOMS: atom_id res chain seq x y z
N MET A 1 6.35 -17.45 14.39
CA MET A 1 6.93 -17.51 13.03
C MET A 1 6.27 -16.39 12.25
N LYS A 2 7.03 -15.42 11.74
CA LYS A 2 6.47 -14.33 10.94
C LYS A 2 6.13 -14.83 9.54
N LEU A 3 5.02 -14.37 8.98
CA LEU A 3 4.68 -14.68 7.59
C LEU A 3 5.63 -13.93 6.66
N PHE A 4 5.96 -14.51 5.51
CA PHE A 4 6.92 -13.90 4.57
C PHE A 4 6.48 -12.49 4.11
N MET A 5 5.17 -12.26 3.96
CA MET A 5 4.61 -10.94 3.67
C MET A 5 4.87 -9.91 4.79
N GLU A 6 4.91 -10.33 6.06
CA GLU A 6 5.19 -9.43 7.18
C GLU A 6 6.62 -8.88 7.09
N TYR A 7 7.59 -9.70 6.68
CA TYR A 7 8.96 -9.23 6.43
C TYR A 7 9.01 -8.18 5.32
N ILE A 8 8.22 -8.37 4.25
CA ILE A 8 8.15 -7.40 3.15
C ILE A 8 7.55 -6.07 3.63
N LEU A 9 6.45 -6.14 4.40
CA LEU A 9 5.83 -4.95 4.99
C LEU A 9 6.77 -4.23 5.97
N GLU A 10 7.54 -4.96 6.77
CA GLU A 10 8.57 -4.37 7.66
C GLU A 10 9.68 -3.65 6.88
N GLU A 11 10.10 -4.18 5.72
CA GLU A 11 11.06 -3.48 4.86
C GLU A 11 10.46 -2.22 4.23
N ILE A 12 9.18 -2.25 3.87
CA ILE A 12 8.47 -1.06 3.38
C ILE A 12 8.34 0.00 4.49
N GLU A 13 8.02 -0.41 5.72
CA GLU A 13 7.98 0.46 6.88
C GLU A 13 9.33 1.14 7.11
N LYS A 14 10.43 0.39 7.05
CA LYS A 14 11.79 0.95 7.16
C LYS A 14 12.08 2.00 6.11
N ILE A 15 11.61 1.81 4.87
CA ILE A 15 11.75 2.83 3.81
C ILE A 15 11.03 4.11 4.22
N GLY A 16 9.79 4.03 4.69
CA GLY A 16 9.02 5.19 5.15
C GLY A 16 9.71 5.93 6.30
N MET A 17 10.20 5.19 7.30
CA MET A 17 10.93 5.76 8.43
C MET A 17 12.24 6.45 7.99
N GLN A 18 12.98 5.85 7.05
CA GLN A 18 14.20 6.45 6.49
C GLN A 18 13.92 7.75 5.72
N GLN A 19 12.69 7.92 5.21
CA GLN A 19 12.25 9.13 4.52
C GLN A 19 11.65 10.17 5.46
N GLY A 20 11.62 9.92 6.77
CA GLY A 20 11.13 10.85 7.78
C GLY A 20 9.65 10.72 8.11
N TYR A 21 8.96 9.70 7.60
CA TYR A 21 7.57 9.42 7.97
C TYR A 21 7.49 8.59 9.25
N ARG A 22 6.37 8.76 9.95
CA ARG A 22 5.78 7.70 10.78
C ARG A 22 4.96 6.79 9.88
N VAL A 23 4.90 5.51 10.23
CA VAL A 23 4.21 4.50 9.44
C VAL A 23 3.22 3.77 10.33
N SER A 24 2.02 3.51 9.81
CA SER A 24 1.01 2.70 10.47
C SER A 24 0.45 1.68 9.49
N LEU A 25 0.42 0.42 9.92
CA LEU A 25 -0.21 -0.66 9.18
C LEU A 25 -1.57 -0.97 9.80
N SER A 26 -2.63 -0.76 9.03
CA SER A 26 -3.96 -1.25 9.35
C SER A 26 -4.23 -2.52 8.56
N GLN A 27 -4.28 -3.65 9.25
CA GLN A 27 -4.72 -4.91 8.66
C GLN A 27 -6.25 -4.93 8.62
N LYS A 28 -6.82 -4.83 7.43
CA LYS A 28 -8.26 -4.99 7.17
C LYS A 28 -8.39 -6.04 6.08
N ILE A 29 -9.00 -7.18 6.42
CA ILE A 29 -9.42 -8.14 5.41
C ILE A 29 -10.78 -7.66 4.90
N ASP A 30 -10.79 -7.08 3.71
CA ASP A 30 -12.02 -6.77 2.98
C ASP A 30 -12.11 -7.77 1.82
N GLU A 31 -12.88 -8.84 2.02
CA GLU A 31 -13.02 -9.90 1.02
C GLU A 31 -13.78 -9.43 -0.23
N GLN A 32 -14.64 -8.42 -0.11
CA GLN A 32 -15.41 -7.89 -1.24
C GLN A 32 -14.52 -7.07 -2.19
N ASN A 33 -13.54 -6.37 -1.62
CA ASN A 33 -12.60 -5.53 -2.35
C ASN A 33 -11.21 -6.17 -2.49
N TYR A 34 -11.03 -7.40 -2.03
CA TYR A 34 -9.78 -8.16 -2.02
C TYR A 34 -8.61 -7.48 -1.27
N ILE A 35 -8.89 -6.49 -0.42
CA ILE A 35 -7.87 -5.73 0.32
C ILE A 35 -7.41 -6.55 1.53
N ARG A 36 -6.09 -6.59 1.75
CA ARG A 36 -5.47 -7.23 2.92
C ARG A 36 -5.02 -6.23 3.98
N GLY A 37 -4.72 -5.01 3.55
CA GLY A 37 -4.39 -3.95 4.47
C GLY A 37 -4.02 -2.66 3.76
N VAL A 38 -3.86 -1.64 4.60
CA VAL A 38 -3.44 -0.31 4.20
C VAL A 38 -2.28 0.10 5.09
N MET A 39 -1.18 0.53 4.48
CA MET A 39 -0.06 1.14 5.18
C MET A 39 -0.04 2.64 4.90
N GLN A 40 -0.06 3.45 5.95
CA GLN A 40 -0.14 4.91 5.86
C GLN A 40 1.20 5.52 6.27
N PHE A 41 1.66 6.51 5.51
CA PHE A 41 2.86 7.30 5.76
C PHE A 41 2.45 8.73 6.11
N PHE A 42 2.79 9.16 7.33
CA PHE A 42 2.31 10.41 7.90
C PHE A 42 3.38 11.11 8.75
N ASP A 43 3.20 12.40 9.01
CA ASP A 43 4.14 13.19 9.81
C ASP A 43 3.79 13.21 11.32
N SER A 44 4.44 14.10 12.08
CA SER A 44 4.16 14.28 13.50
C SER A 44 2.82 14.96 13.79
N GLY A 45 2.24 15.66 12.81
CA GLY A 45 0.93 16.29 12.83
C GLY A 45 -0.22 15.34 12.45
N PHE A 46 0.09 14.09 12.10
CA PHE A 46 -0.85 13.09 11.58
C PHE A 46 -1.41 13.41 10.19
N ASP A 47 -0.72 14.26 9.42
CA ASP A 47 -1.06 14.47 8.02
C ASP A 47 -0.56 13.27 7.19
N ILE A 48 -1.49 12.60 6.50
CA ILE A 48 -1.19 11.43 5.65
C ILE A 48 -0.77 11.91 4.27
N TYR A 49 0.48 11.64 3.90
CA TYR A 49 1.04 11.98 2.59
C TYR A 49 0.83 10.88 1.59
N TYR A 50 0.98 9.63 2.03
CA TYR A 50 0.83 8.45 1.19
C TYR A 50 0.07 7.35 1.89
N ALA A 51 -0.67 6.57 1.09
CA ALA A 51 -1.27 5.31 1.51
C ALA A 51 -0.88 4.21 0.52
N LEU A 52 -0.44 3.08 1.03
CA LEU A 52 -0.14 1.87 0.28
C LEU A 52 -1.22 0.84 0.57
N ILE A 53 -2.08 0.59 -0.41
CA ILE A 53 -3.10 -0.45 -0.34
C ILE A 53 -2.52 -1.71 -0.98
N PHE A 54 -2.65 -2.86 -0.32
CA PHE A 54 -2.20 -4.13 -0.89
C PHE A 54 -3.32 -5.19 -0.87
N SER A 55 -3.48 -5.87 -2.00
CA SER A 55 -4.48 -6.92 -2.23
C SER A 55 -3.84 -8.21 -2.76
N PHE A 56 -4.63 -9.28 -2.75
CA PHE A 56 -4.38 -10.50 -3.53
C PHE A 56 -5.29 -10.50 -4.76
N PRO A 57 -4.89 -11.08 -5.91
CA PRO A 57 -5.74 -11.15 -7.08
C PRO A 57 -6.90 -12.12 -6.86
N GLU A 58 -8.04 -11.79 -7.46
CA GLU A 58 -9.29 -12.55 -7.36
C GLU A 58 -9.16 -14.01 -7.85
N SER A 59 -8.21 -14.28 -8.75
CA SER A 59 -8.06 -15.56 -9.46
C SER A 59 -6.87 -16.43 -9.03
N HIS A 60 -5.86 -15.88 -8.32
CA HIS A 60 -4.62 -16.59 -7.99
C HIS A 60 -4.18 -16.36 -6.53
N PRO A 61 -4.75 -17.12 -5.57
CA PRO A 61 -4.88 -16.65 -4.19
C PRO A 61 -3.62 -16.78 -3.31
N LYS A 62 -2.48 -17.27 -3.80
CA LYS A 62 -1.43 -17.71 -2.85
C LYS A 62 -0.26 -16.77 -2.70
N LEU A 63 0.28 -16.17 -3.76
CA LEU A 63 1.55 -15.42 -3.67
C LEU A 63 1.68 -14.27 -4.67
N GLN A 64 0.61 -13.95 -5.39
CA GLN A 64 0.55 -12.77 -6.25
C GLN A 64 -0.10 -11.65 -5.45
N TYR A 65 0.50 -10.47 -5.45
CA TYR A 65 -0.01 -9.30 -4.75
C TYR A 65 0.02 -8.10 -5.68
N THR A 66 -0.97 -7.23 -5.52
CA THR A 66 -0.95 -5.91 -6.15
C THR A 66 -0.86 -4.86 -5.05
N PHE A 67 0.05 -3.91 -5.24
CA PHE A 67 0.26 -2.78 -4.36
C PHE A 67 -0.10 -1.49 -5.11
N TRP A 68 -0.99 -0.68 -4.54
CA TRP A 68 -1.30 0.65 -5.04
C TRP A 68 -0.77 1.71 -4.08
N VAL A 69 0.02 2.62 -4.61
CA VAL A 69 0.50 3.80 -3.88
C VAL A 69 -0.41 4.98 -4.22
N LEU A 70 -1.05 5.55 -3.21
CA LEU A 70 -1.88 6.75 -3.30
C LEU A 70 -1.15 7.91 -2.64
N ASN A 71 -1.30 9.12 -3.19
CA ASN A 71 -1.00 10.35 -2.47
C ASN A 71 -2.20 10.80 -1.61
N GLN A 72 -2.05 11.93 -0.92
CA GLN A 72 -3.12 12.51 -0.10
C GLN A 72 -4.44 12.70 -0.87
N THR A 73 -4.40 13.20 -2.11
CA THR A 73 -5.60 13.40 -2.94
C THR A 73 -6.29 12.07 -3.28
N GLY A 74 -5.54 11.08 -3.75
CA GLY A 74 -6.08 9.77 -4.08
C GLY A 74 -6.62 9.04 -2.85
N ASN A 75 -5.89 9.09 -1.73
CA ASN A 75 -6.33 8.52 -0.47
C ASN A 75 -7.65 9.16 0.01
N ARG A 76 -7.79 10.47 -0.11
CA ARG A 76 -9.03 11.18 0.24
C ARG A 76 -10.21 10.75 -0.65
N ALA A 77 -10.00 10.64 -1.97
CA ALA A 77 -11.04 10.19 -2.89
C ALA A 77 -11.55 8.78 -2.54
N VAL A 78 -10.66 7.87 -2.12
CA VAL A 78 -11.02 6.53 -1.66
C VAL A 78 -11.83 6.57 -0.37
N ILE A 79 -11.43 7.38 0.62
CA ILE A 79 -12.16 7.53 1.90
C ILE A 79 -13.56 8.11 1.68
N GLU A 80 -13.71 9.09 0.79
CA GLU A 80 -15.01 9.71 0.49
C GLU A 80 -16.00 8.72 -0.18
N LYS A 81 -15.48 7.66 -0.80
CA LYS A 81 -16.26 6.59 -1.42
C LYS A 81 -16.48 5.38 -0.51
N ASP A 82 -15.71 5.24 0.58
CA ASP A 82 -15.86 4.16 1.55
C ASP A 82 -17.26 4.21 2.20
N GLY A 83 -18.02 3.11 2.13
CA GLY A 83 -19.40 3.02 2.63
C GLY A 83 -20.51 3.36 1.63
N SER A 84 -20.19 3.79 0.40
CA SER A 84 -21.20 4.11 -0.64
C SER A 84 -21.77 2.88 -1.38
N GLY A 85 -21.25 1.69 -1.11
CA GLY A 85 -21.64 0.45 -1.81
C GLY A 85 -21.10 0.31 -3.24
N GLU A 86 -20.47 1.35 -3.79
CA GLU A 86 -19.77 1.31 -5.08
C GLU A 86 -18.26 1.11 -4.93
N LYS A 87 -17.77 0.18 -5.75
CA LYS A 87 -16.40 -0.11 -6.24
C LYS A 87 -15.24 0.77 -5.75
N MET A 88 -14.97 0.76 -4.45
CA MET A 88 -13.78 1.35 -3.82
C MET A 88 -12.50 1.03 -4.61
N MET A 89 -12.36 -0.21 -5.07
CA MET A 89 -11.20 -0.64 -5.86
C MET A 89 -11.08 0.01 -7.24
N GLU A 90 -12.16 0.43 -7.88
CA GLU A 90 -12.06 1.23 -9.11
C GLU A 90 -11.44 2.59 -8.79
N THR A 91 -11.91 3.25 -7.72
CA THR A 91 -11.32 4.52 -7.28
C THR A 91 -9.85 4.37 -6.88
N VAL A 92 -9.47 3.28 -6.20
CA VAL A 92 -8.06 2.99 -5.90
C VAL A 92 -7.24 2.89 -7.18
N LYS A 93 -7.70 2.11 -8.17
CA LYS A 93 -6.98 1.93 -9.45
C LYS A 93 -6.88 3.22 -10.25
N GLU A 94 -7.93 4.04 -10.26
CA GLU A 94 -7.97 5.31 -11.01
C GLU A 94 -7.09 6.40 -10.39
N THR A 95 -6.95 6.40 -9.06
CA THR A 95 -6.25 7.46 -8.32
C THR A 95 -4.85 7.07 -7.85
N ALA A 96 -4.45 5.83 -8.06
CA ALA A 96 -3.10 5.34 -7.75
C ALA A 96 -2.04 6.11 -8.52
N LEU A 97 -1.05 6.63 -7.80
CA LEU A 97 0.20 7.11 -8.40
C LEU A 97 0.98 5.96 -9.05
N LYS A 98 0.87 4.78 -8.46
CA LYS A 98 1.59 3.59 -8.90
C LYS A 98 0.80 2.34 -8.57
N GLU A 99 0.77 1.41 -9.51
CA GLU A 99 0.31 0.04 -9.36
C GLU A 99 1.51 -0.90 -9.57
N ILE A 100 1.76 -1.80 -8.62
CA ILE A 100 2.92 -2.70 -8.63
C ILE A 100 2.44 -4.12 -8.40
N HIS A 101 2.66 -4.99 -9.37
CA HIS A 101 2.38 -6.42 -9.29
C HIS A 101 3.61 -7.16 -8.79
N VAL A 102 3.41 -8.09 -7.86
CA VAL A 102 4.50 -8.81 -7.20
C VAL A 102 4.11 -10.26 -6.94
N ASN A 103 4.90 -11.16 -7.50
CA ASN A 103 5.00 -12.56 -7.12
C ASN A 103 5.97 -12.69 -5.95
N LEU A 104 5.46 -13.01 -4.77
CA LEU A 104 6.27 -13.19 -3.57
C LEU A 104 7.25 -14.37 -3.66
N MET A 105 7.12 -15.26 -4.66
CA MET A 105 8.12 -16.31 -4.92
C MET A 105 9.36 -15.80 -5.64
N GLU A 106 9.30 -14.60 -6.23
CA GLU A 106 10.35 -14.06 -7.06
C GLU A 106 11.07 -12.93 -6.34
N GLY A 107 12.23 -13.24 -5.78
CA GLY A 107 13.03 -12.24 -5.05
C GLY A 107 13.42 -11.01 -5.89
N GLY A 108 13.46 -11.15 -7.23
CA GLY A 108 13.63 -10.01 -8.14
C GLY A 108 12.48 -9.01 -8.08
N GLU A 109 11.24 -9.50 -8.05
CA GLU A 109 10.04 -8.66 -7.98
C GLU A 109 9.89 -8.01 -6.61
N ILE A 110 10.27 -8.68 -5.53
CA ILE A 110 10.30 -8.06 -4.19
C ILE A 110 11.29 -6.90 -4.14
N ARG A 111 12.50 -7.06 -4.69
CA ARG A 111 13.46 -5.95 -4.77
C ARG A 111 12.95 -4.81 -5.65
N HIS A 112 12.24 -5.13 -6.72
CA HIS A 112 11.58 -4.14 -7.56
C HIS A 112 10.50 -3.37 -6.79
N LEU A 113 9.62 -4.05 -6.06
CA LEU A 113 8.60 -3.45 -5.19
C LEU A 113 9.21 -2.44 -4.23
N LEU A 114 10.23 -2.85 -3.46
CA LEU A 114 10.87 -1.98 -2.48
C LEU A 114 11.50 -0.75 -3.13
N LYS A 115 12.12 -0.92 -4.31
CA LYS A 115 12.70 0.19 -5.07
C LYS A 115 11.62 1.17 -5.57
N GLU A 116 10.55 0.65 -6.17
CA GLU A 116 9.46 1.48 -6.70
C GLU A 116 8.74 2.25 -5.60
N ILE A 117 8.47 1.60 -4.46
CA ILE A 117 7.91 2.30 -3.29
C ILE A 117 8.87 3.41 -2.87
N LYS A 118 10.15 3.12 -2.61
CA LYS A 118 11.13 4.14 -2.22
C LYS A 118 11.25 5.32 -3.18
N GLN A 119 11.06 5.09 -4.48
CA GLN A 119 11.08 6.17 -5.49
C GLN A 119 9.78 6.97 -5.53
N THR A 120 8.64 6.32 -5.23
CA THR A 120 7.32 6.93 -5.28
C THR A 120 7.03 7.74 -4.01
N ILE A 121 7.29 7.16 -2.84
CA ILE A 121 7.22 7.87 -1.57
C ILE A 121 8.48 8.73 -1.48
N GLY A 122 8.33 10.06 -1.53
CA GLY A 122 9.43 11.01 -1.43
C GLY A 122 9.90 11.20 0.01
N THR A 123 10.77 12.16 0.29
CA THR A 123 11.07 12.54 1.68
C THR A 123 9.90 13.30 2.29
N CYS A 124 9.59 13.03 3.57
CA CYS A 124 8.57 13.73 4.32
C CYS A 124 8.89 15.24 4.35
N PRO A 125 7.94 16.11 3.97
CA PRO A 125 8.12 17.55 4.14
C PRO A 125 8.20 17.86 5.64
N GLN A 126 9.22 18.63 6.03
CA GLN A 126 9.48 18.99 7.44
C GLN A 126 8.58 20.13 7.92
#